data_AF-A0A2W4SWV7-F1
#
_entry.id   AF-A0A2W4SWV7-F1
#
_cell.length_a   1.000
_cell.length_b   1.000
_cell.length_c   1.000
_cell.angle_alpha   90.00
_cell.angle_beta   90.00
_cell.angle_gamma   90.00
#
_symmetry.space_group_name_H-M   'P 1'
#
loop_
_entity.id
_entity.type
_entity.pdbx_description
1 polymer ?
#
loop_
_entity_poly.entity_id
_entity_poly.type
_entity_poly.pdbx_seq_one_letter_code
_entity_poly.pdbx_strand_id
1 'polypeptide(L)'
;MVRLIDVRSRLEAQRAHEALEALKREPRYAHPKHLARFGYKVYSQNDEDGIIAEIFERVGAVSRTFVEFGVGDGLENNTLTLLFKGWRGLWIEGNPRFVERIRTNLPVTIASGALRVTNA
;
A
#
# COMPACT_ATOMS: atom_id res chain seq x y z
N MET A 1 -26.55 19.70 3.85
CA MET A 1 -27.36 18.54 3.42
C MET A 1 -26.42 17.36 3.18
N VAL A 2 -26.12 16.58 4.23
CA VAL A 2 -25.37 15.32 4.08
C VAL A 2 -26.26 14.40 3.24
N ARG A 3 -25.80 14.01 2.04
CA ARG A 3 -26.61 13.15 1.16
C ARG A 3 -26.74 11.80 1.88
N LEU A 4 -27.96 11.33 2.11
CA LEU A 4 -28.26 10.01 2.72
C LEU A 4 -27.45 8.85 2.11
N ILE A 5 -27.02 9.00 0.85
CA ILE A 5 -26.16 8.06 0.11
C ILE A 5 -24.80 7.84 0.81
N ASP A 6 -24.18 8.89 1.35
CA ASP A 6 -22.85 8.82 2.00
C ASP A 6 -22.90 8.06 3.34
N VAL A 7 -24.00 8.21 4.09
CA VAL A 7 -24.18 7.50 5.37
C VAL A 7 -24.30 5.98 5.16
N ARG A 8 -25.03 5.56 4.13
CA ARG A 8 -25.20 4.13 3.82
C ARG A 8 -23.88 3.48 3.40
N SER A 9 -23.11 4.12 2.52
CA SER A 9 -21.82 3.60 2.08
C SER A 9 -20.81 3.48 3.23
N ARG A 10 -20.81 4.44 4.17
CA ARG A 10 -19.97 4.36 5.37
C ARG A 10 -20.38 3.21 6.29
N LEU A 11 -21.68 2.99 6.47
CA LEU A 11 -22.19 1.88 7.26
C LEU A 11 -21.84 0.52 6.63
N GLU A 12 -21.95 0.40 5.31
CA GLU A 12 -21.56 -0.81 4.58
C GLU A 12 -20.05 -1.08 4.71
N ALA A 13 -19.21 -0.04 4.58
CA ALA A 13 -17.78 -0.15 4.79
C ALA A 13 -17.42 -0.56 6.24
N GLN A 14 -18.12 0.00 7.23
CA GLN A 14 -17.91 -0.35 8.63
C GLN A 14 -18.29 -1.81 8.91
N ARG A 15 -19.42 -2.30 8.36
CA ARG A 15 -19.82 -3.70 8.48
C ARG A 15 -18.84 -4.65 7.81
N ALA A 16 -18.35 -4.28 6.62
CA ALA A 16 -17.33 -5.07 5.92
C ALA A 16 -16.03 -5.15 6.74
N HIS A 17 -15.63 -4.05 7.37
CA HIS A 17 -14.48 -4.02 8.25
C HIS A 17 -14.68 -4.92 9.48
N GLU A 18 -15.82 -4.81 10.17
CA GLU A 18 -16.15 -5.66 11.32
C GLU A 18 -16.16 -7.16 10.96
N ALA A 19 -16.73 -7.51 9.80
CA ALA A 19 -16.75 -8.89 9.30
C ALA A 19 -15.34 -9.41 8.98
N LEU A 20 -14.49 -8.59 8.36
CA LEU A 20 -13.09 -8.94 8.08
C LEU A 20 -12.31 -9.17 9.39
N GLU A 21 -12.50 -8.31 10.39
CA GLU A 21 -11.85 -8.46 11.69
C GLU A 21 -12.35 -9.70 12.45
N ALA A 22 -13.61 -10.09 12.28
CA ALA A 22 -14.09 -11.38 12.79
C ALA A 22 -13.43 -12.55 12.07
N LEU A 23 -13.32 -12.50 10.74
CA LEU A 23 -12.68 -13.53 9.92
C LEU A 23 -11.22 -13.74 10.32
N LYS A 24 -10.46 -12.66 10.52
CA LYS A 24 -9.05 -12.71 10.95
C LYS A 24 -8.82 -13.38 12.31
N ARG A 25 -9.87 -13.53 13.14
CA ARG A 25 -9.81 -14.24 14.43
C ARG A 25 -10.07 -15.74 14.32
N GLU A 26 -10.45 -16.25 13.15
CA GLU A 26 -10.70 -17.68 12.98
C GLU A 26 -9.42 -18.52 13.15
N PRO A 27 -9.53 -19.76 13.68
CA PRO A 27 -8.37 -20.63 13.92
C PRO A 27 -7.46 -20.84 12.70
N ARG A 28 -8.01 -20.80 11.47
CA ARG A 28 -7.22 -20.95 10.24
C ARG A 28 -6.18 -19.82 10.05
N TYR A 29 -6.42 -18.65 10.62
CA TYR A 29 -5.48 -17.52 10.62
C TYR A 29 -4.58 -17.51 11.85
N ALA A 30 -4.78 -18.42 12.82
CA ALA A 30 -4.08 -18.41 14.10
C ALA A 30 -2.62 -18.88 14.01
N HIS A 31 -2.24 -19.58 12.94
CA HIS A 31 -0.86 -20.05 12.77
C HIS A 31 0.14 -18.88 12.80
N PRO A 32 1.23 -18.92 13.60
CA PRO A 32 2.12 -17.78 13.77
C PRO A 32 2.67 -17.21 12.45
N LYS A 33 2.97 -18.06 11.46
CA LYS A 33 3.44 -17.64 10.13
C LYS A 33 2.36 -17.01 9.22
N HIS A 34 1.10 -16.97 9.65
CA HIS A 34 0.02 -16.36 8.87
C HIS A 34 0.03 -14.83 9.02
N LEU A 35 0.09 -14.12 7.90
CA LEU A 35 0.24 -12.66 7.87
C LEU A 35 -1.09 -11.88 7.75
N ALA A 36 -2.14 -12.48 7.17
CA ALA A 36 -3.40 -11.76 6.89
C ALA A 36 -4.03 -11.03 8.10
N ARG A 37 -3.82 -11.52 9.34
CA ARG A 37 -4.35 -10.82 10.54
C ARG A 37 -3.71 -9.44 10.77
N PHE A 38 -2.51 -9.22 10.23
CA PHE A 38 -1.76 -7.97 10.36
C PHE A 38 -2.03 -7.02 9.18
N GLY A 39 -2.80 -7.45 8.18
CA GLY A 39 -3.11 -6.65 6.99
C GLY A 39 -3.95 -5.42 7.32
N TYR A 40 -3.52 -4.27 6.79
CA TYR A 40 -4.23 -2.99 6.82
C TYR A 40 -3.87 -2.19 5.57
N LYS A 41 -4.72 -1.22 5.19
CA LYS A 41 -4.53 -0.33 4.03
C LYS A 41 -4.09 1.07 4.47
N VAL A 42 -3.07 1.62 3.83
CA VAL A 42 -2.69 3.03 3.85
C VAL A 42 -2.68 3.58 2.43
N TYR A 43 -1.88 2.97 1.55
CA TYR A 43 -1.76 3.32 0.15
C TYR A 43 -1.90 2.11 -0.78
N SER A 44 -1.56 0.89 -0.38
CA SER A 44 -1.69 -0.29 -1.25
C SER A 44 -3.15 -0.54 -1.64
N GLN A 45 -3.41 -1.36 -2.66
CA GLN A 45 -4.78 -1.60 -3.14
C GLN A 45 -5.66 -2.27 -2.07
N ASN A 46 -5.10 -3.23 -1.33
CA ASN A 46 -5.79 -3.99 -0.29
C ASN A 46 -5.05 -3.85 1.05
N ASP A 47 -4.62 -4.96 1.64
CA ASP A 47 -4.05 -5.06 2.98
C ASP A 47 -2.52 -5.26 2.98
N GLU A 48 -1.89 -5.07 1.81
CA GLU A 48 -0.47 -5.32 1.59
C GLU A 48 0.41 -4.42 2.46
N ASP A 49 0.03 -3.17 2.76
CA ASP A 49 0.82 -2.29 3.63
C ASP A 49 1.08 -2.92 5.00
N GLY A 50 0.05 -3.52 5.60
CA GLY A 50 0.16 -4.18 6.90
C GLY A 50 0.88 -5.52 6.83
N ILE A 51 0.65 -6.29 5.76
CA ILE A 51 1.36 -7.56 5.53
C ILE A 51 2.87 -7.32 5.37
N ILE A 52 3.25 -6.32 4.58
CA ILE A 52 4.66 -5.95 4.35
C ILE A 52 5.28 -5.42 5.64
N ALA A 53 4.57 -4.59 6.39
CA ALA A 53 5.03 -4.10 7.69
C ALA A 53 5.32 -5.26 8.66
N GLU A 54 4.41 -6.23 8.77
CA GLU A 54 4.58 -7.41 9.62
C GLU A 54 5.74 -8.30 9.17
N ILE A 55 5.97 -8.45 7.86
CA ILE A 55 7.14 -9.18 7.35
C ILE A 55 8.41 -8.54 7.89
N PHE A 56 8.56 -7.21 7.76
CA PHE A 56 9.75 -6.51 8.23
C PHE A 56 9.85 -6.42 9.76
N GLU A 57 8.74 -6.46 10.49
CA GLU A 57 8.76 -6.60 11.95
C GLU A 57 9.39 -7.94 12.37
N ARG A 58 9.08 -9.02 11.66
CA ARG A 58 9.57 -10.37 11.98
C ARG A 58 11.02 -10.62 11.58
N VAL A 59 11.39 -10.17 10.39
CA VAL A 59 12.70 -10.53 9.79
C VAL A 59 13.72 -9.38 9.85
N GLY A 60 13.28 -8.18 10.23
CA GLY A 60 14.07 -6.97 10.16
C GLY A 60 14.32 -6.51 8.71
N ALA A 61 14.88 -5.31 8.55
CA ALA A 61 15.31 -4.79 7.26
C ALA A 61 16.81 -4.53 7.29
N VAL A 62 17.58 -5.32 6.52
CA VAL A 62 19.03 -5.12 6.36
C VAL A 62 19.32 -3.97 5.39
N SER A 63 18.44 -3.76 4.42
CA SER A 63 18.45 -2.62 3.50
C SER A 63 17.03 -2.05 3.37
N ARG A 64 16.93 -0.77 2.97
CA ARG A 64 15.67 -0.06 2.78
C ARG A 64 15.47 0.33 1.32
N THR A 65 15.53 -0.67 0.46
CA THR A 65 15.41 -0.51 -0.99
C THR A 65 14.29 -1.35 -1.56
N PHE A 66 13.52 -0.81 -2.50
CA PHE A 66 12.46 -1.55 -3.21
C PHE A 66 12.50 -1.35 -4.73
N VAL A 67 11.87 -2.28 -5.44
CA VAL A 67 11.54 -2.15 -6.86
C VAL A 67 10.09 -2.59 -7.04
N GLU A 68 9.28 -1.80 -7.74
CA GLU A 68 7.89 -2.15 -8.08
C GLU A 68 7.62 -1.93 -9.57
N PHE A 69 6.93 -2.89 -10.18
CA PHE A 69 6.55 -2.90 -11.59
C PHE A 69 5.04 -2.71 -11.69
N GLY A 70 4.58 -2.01 -12.73
CA GLY A 70 3.16 -1.78 -12.97
C GLY A 70 2.55 -0.87 -11.89
N VAL A 71 3.21 0.27 -11.64
CA VAL A 71 2.83 1.17 -10.53
C VAL A 71 1.61 2.05 -10.84
N GLY A 72 1.10 2.02 -12.08
CA GLY A 72 -0.05 2.84 -12.46
C GLY A 72 0.23 4.32 -12.20
N ASP A 73 -0.76 5.07 -11.72
CA ASP A 73 -0.60 6.50 -11.45
C ASP A 73 0.12 6.84 -10.14
N GLY A 74 0.67 5.83 -9.45
CA GLY A 74 1.47 6.00 -8.25
C GLY A 74 0.68 6.16 -6.96
N LEU A 75 -0.65 5.99 -6.98
CA LEU A 75 -1.50 6.20 -5.81
C LEU A 75 -1.81 4.92 -5.03
N GLU A 76 -1.79 3.77 -5.70
CA GLU A 76 -2.10 2.47 -5.10
C GLU A 76 -0.98 1.45 -5.28
N ASN A 77 0.12 1.62 -4.52
CA ASN A 77 1.32 0.77 -4.63
C ASN A 77 1.72 0.17 -3.31
N ASN A 78 2.27 -1.05 -3.37
CA ASN A 78 2.75 -1.78 -2.20
C ASN A 78 3.96 -1.11 -1.54
N THR A 79 4.71 -0.33 -2.32
CA THR A 79 5.93 0.34 -1.87
C THR A 79 5.74 1.80 -1.50
N LEU A 80 4.56 2.40 -1.68
CA LEU A 80 4.35 3.82 -1.37
C LEU A 80 4.45 4.11 0.14
N THR A 81 3.90 3.24 0.99
CA THR A 81 4.12 3.35 2.44
C THR A 81 5.60 3.21 2.81
N LEU A 82 6.32 2.32 2.12
CA LEU A 82 7.76 2.15 2.36
C LEU A 82 8.53 3.43 1.99
N LEU A 83 8.22 4.03 0.84
CA LEU A 83 8.81 5.29 0.38
C LEU A 83 8.65 6.38 1.44
N PHE A 84 7.45 6.56 1.99
CA PHE A 84 7.21 7.54 3.06
C PHE A 84 7.81 7.15 4.42
N LYS A 85 8.12 5.86 4.63
CA LYS A 85 8.92 5.38 5.78
C LYS A 85 10.44 5.49 5.54
N GLY A 86 10.87 6.26 4.55
CA GLY A 86 12.27 6.57 4.27
C GLY A 86 13.00 5.50 3.46
N TRP A 87 12.28 4.58 2.82
CA TRP A 87 12.89 3.67 1.85
C TRP A 87 13.17 4.40 0.54
N ARG A 88 14.12 3.86 -0.22
CA ARG A 88 14.45 4.35 -1.56
C ARG A 88 14.08 3.29 -2.58
N GLY A 89 13.65 3.68 -3.78
CA GLY A 89 13.27 2.65 -4.73
C GLY A 89 13.11 3.10 -6.16
N LEU A 90 12.84 2.09 -6.99
CA LEU A 90 12.59 2.21 -8.41
C LEU A 90 11.16 1.76 -8.72
N TRP A 91 10.44 2.63 -9.40
CA TRP A 91 9.16 2.33 -10.01
C TRP A 91 9.31 2.19 -11.52
N ILE A 92 8.68 1.16 -12.08
CA ILE A 92 8.70 0.82 -13.50
C ILE A 92 7.25 0.77 -13.99
N GLU A 93 6.92 1.58 -14.99
CA GLU A 93 5.55 1.67 -15.53
C GLU A 93 5.58 1.79 -17.05
N GLY A 94 4.77 0.99 -17.74
CA GLY A 94 4.74 0.94 -19.20
C GLY A 94 3.97 2.09 -19.84
N ASN A 95 2.97 2.64 -19.15
CA ASN A 95 2.19 3.76 -19.69
C ASN A 95 2.86 5.12 -19.39
N PRO A 96 3.33 5.87 -20.42
CA PRO A 96 4.01 7.14 -20.20
C PRO A 96 3.12 8.21 -19.54
N ARG A 97 1.79 8.13 -19.71
CA ARG A 97 0.86 9.06 -19.04
C ARG A 97 0.85 8.87 -17.53
N PHE A 98 0.99 7.62 -17.08
CA PHE A 98 1.07 7.32 -15.66
C PHE A 98 2.41 7.75 -15.06
N VAL A 99 3.52 7.55 -15.78
CA VAL A 99 4.83 8.08 -15.39
C VAL A 99 4.80 9.60 -15.23
N GLU A 100 4.13 10.32 -16.13
CA GLU A 100 4.00 11.78 -16.02
C GLU A 100 3.16 12.21 -14.82
N ARG A 101 2.07 11.49 -14.52
CA ARG A 101 1.26 11.72 -13.32
C ARG A 101 2.08 11.51 -12.05
N ILE A 102 2.90 10.46 -11.99
CA ILE A 102 3.79 10.21 -10.86
C ILE A 102 4.78 11.37 -10.68
N ARG A 103 5.42 11.82 -11.77
CA ARG A 103 6.37 12.94 -11.73
C ARG A 103 5.73 14.23 -11.24
N THR A 104 4.48 14.47 -11.62
CA THR A 104 3.70 15.63 -11.18
C THR A 104 3.29 15.55 -9.71
N ASN A 105 2.89 14.36 -9.24
CA ASN A 105 2.34 14.18 -7.90
C ASN A 105 3.40 13.98 -6.81
N LEU A 106 4.58 13.44 -7.17
CA LEU A 106 5.64 13.11 -6.23
C LEU A 106 6.97 13.85 -6.48
N PRO A 107 6.96 15.17 -6.81
CA PRO A 107 8.14 15.87 -7.29
C PRO A 107 9.26 15.93 -6.23
N VAL A 108 8.91 16.04 -4.95
CA VAL A 108 9.88 16.11 -3.85
C VAL A 108 10.61 14.78 -3.65
N THR A 109 9.89 13.65 -3.71
CA THR A 109 10.50 12.32 -3.53
C THR A 109 11.42 11.97 -4.70
N ILE A 110 11.09 12.45 -5.90
CA ILE A 110 11.92 12.26 -7.10
C ILE A 110 13.14 13.18 -7.06
N ALA A 111 12.94 14.47 -6.76
CA ALA A 111 14.03 15.45 -6.70
C ALA A 111 15.08 15.10 -5.62
N SER A 112 14.65 14.57 -4.48
CA SER A 112 15.56 14.07 -3.43
C SER A 112 16.27 12.76 -3.79
N GLY A 113 15.88 12.09 -4.88
CA GLY A 113 16.40 10.79 -5.28
C GLY A 113 15.96 9.64 -4.37
N ALA A 114 14.91 9.84 -3.58
CA ALA A 114 14.26 8.77 -2.82
C ALA A 114 13.50 7.82 -3.77
N LEU A 115 12.83 8.37 -4.79
CA LEU A 115 12.14 7.60 -5.82
C LEU A 115 12.75 7.85 -7.20
N ARG A 116 13.03 6.77 -7.92
CA ARG A 116 13.29 6.80 -9.37
C ARG A 116 12.09 6.21 -10.09
N VAL A 117 11.72 6.80 -11.22
CA VAL A 117 10.60 6.32 -12.05
C VAL A 117 11.09 6.19 -13.49
N THR A 118 10.91 5.00 -14.06
CA THR A 118 11.26 4.72 -15.45
C THR A 118 10.04 4.25 -16.23
N ASN A 119 10.02 4.63 -17.51
CA ASN A 119 9.08 4.08 -18.48
C ASN A 119 9.77 2.95 -19.24
N ALA A 120 9.24 1.74 -19.17
CA ALA A 120 9.80 0.55 -19.81
C ALA A 120 8.71 -0.47 -20.12
#